data_AF-A0A4P5NR79-F1
#
_entry.id   AF-A0A4P5NR79-F1
#
_cell.length_a   1.000
_cell.length_b   1.000
_cell.length_c   1.000
_cell.angle_alpha   90.00
_cell.angle_beta   90.00
_cell.angle_gamma   90.00
#
_symmetry.space_group_name_H-M   'P 1'
#
loop_
_entity.id
_entity.type
_entity.pdbx_description
1 polymer ?
#
loop_
_entity_poly.entity_id
_entity_poly.type
_entity_poly.pdbx_seq_one_letter_code
_entity_poly.pdbx_strand_id
1 'polypeptide(L)'
;MKMVTDNGHSLVVSTDETAVRDGFFIWGNVIEIVKRSLPLSRRSDLSSYRFIIGPRAWVRTNLIDLARWSSWEYVLQGGTLEIDSFGPLQVLWLHLIIDQAGGEIIFGPKHSEAGLILIDITFGSLDRTASFSLVFRGNETLTASYDSDTCITLVGLLAGCGLEQDCAAWAVVRCDGDPYGLSHPENGQQGGEGTDTSPLFLKRYRTQTPQNGIVIHLPTRTQQTGRPD
;
A
#
# COMPACT_ATOMS: atom_id res chain seq x y z
N MET A 1 25.46 0.01 -0.69
CA MET A 1 25.47 1.26 0.11
C MET A 1 24.46 1.09 1.24
N LYS A 2 24.88 1.13 2.51
CA LYS A 2 23.98 0.95 3.66
C LYS A 2 23.22 2.27 3.84
N MET A 3 21.95 2.33 3.44
CA MET A 3 21.16 3.56 3.60
C MET A 3 20.96 3.80 5.11
N VAL A 4 21.32 4.99 5.57
CA VAL A 4 21.23 5.40 6.99
C VAL A 4 19.98 6.26 7.14
N THR A 5 19.28 6.12 8.27
CA THR A 5 18.09 6.94 8.56
C THR A 5 18.47 8.40 8.76
N ASP A 6 17.70 9.29 8.14
CA ASP A 6 17.77 10.72 8.41
C ASP A 6 17.11 11.01 9.76
N ASN A 7 17.88 11.50 10.73
CA ASN A 7 17.44 11.77 12.10
C ASN A 7 17.31 13.28 12.40
N GLY A 8 17.34 14.14 11.37
CA GLY A 8 17.29 15.60 11.52
C GLY A 8 15.91 16.17 11.86
N HIS A 9 15.67 17.46 11.57
CA HIS A 9 14.37 18.16 11.71
C HIS A 9 13.21 17.53 10.92
N SER A 10 13.55 16.55 10.08
CA SER A 10 12.73 15.74 9.22
C SER A 10 11.83 14.73 9.95
N LEU A 11 12.04 14.49 11.26
CA LEU A 11 11.19 13.63 12.10
C LEU A 11 10.64 14.43 13.29
N VAL A 12 9.32 14.49 13.40
CA VAL A 12 8.60 15.19 14.47
C VAL A 12 7.78 14.19 15.27
N VAL A 13 8.04 14.10 16.58
CA VAL A 13 7.28 13.24 17.50
C VAL A 13 6.40 14.13 18.39
N SER A 14 5.12 13.82 18.43
CA SER A 14 4.15 14.39 19.37
C SER A 14 3.50 13.28 20.20
N THR A 15 2.63 13.67 21.14
CA THR A 15 1.96 12.76 22.07
C THR A 15 1.11 11.69 21.38
N ASP A 16 0.50 12.02 20.24
CA ASP A 16 -0.50 11.18 19.56
C ASP A 16 -0.10 10.82 18.12
N GLU A 17 0.89 11.52 17.57
CA GLU A 17 1.35 11.27 16.20
C GLU A 17 2.86 11.47 16.03
N THR A 18 3.43 10.74 15.08
CA THR A 18 4.77 10.99 14.54
C THR A 18 4.68 11.27 13.06
N ALA A 19 5.34 12.32 12.61
CA ALA A 19 5.44 12.67 11.20
C ALA A 19 6.90 12.62 10.74
N VAL A 20 7.12 12.06 9.56
CA VAL A 20 8.40 12.09 8.85
C VAL A 20 8.25 12.84 7.53
N ARG A 21 9.26 13.61 7.14
CA ARG A 21 9.32 14.44 5.92
C ARG A 21 10.75 14.44 5.40
N ASP A 22 10.97 14.74 4.12
CA ASP A 22 12.29 15.14 3.60
C ASP A 22 13.46 14.23 4.01
N GLY A 23 13.39 12.93 3.70
CA GLY A 23 14.45 12.01 4.09
C GLY A 23 14.15 10.54 3.87
N PHE A 24 15.15 9.70 4.12
CA PHE A 24 15.01 8.25 4.11
C PHE A 24 14.99 7.72 5.54
N PHE A 25 14.01 6.87 5.87
CA PHE A 25 13.74 6.39 7.21
C PHE A 25 13.65 4.88 7.23
N ILE A 26 14.36 4.25 8.19
CA ILE A 26 14.18 2.84 8.50
C ILE A 26 13.26 2.76 9.71
N TRP A 27 12.18 2.01 9.60
CA TRP A 27 11.14 1.92 10.62
C TRP A 27 11.69 1.67 12.03
N GLY A 28 12.60 0.69 12.18
CA GLY A 28 13.21 0.38 13.47
C GLY A 28 13.85 1.58 14.15
N ASN A 29 14.54 2.44 13.40
CA ASN A 29 15.19 3.66 13.94
C ASN A 29 14.17 4.72 14.33
N VAL A 30 13.12 4.91 13.51
CA VAL A 30 12.00 5.81 13.82
C VAL A 30 11.35 5.41 15.14
N ILE A 31 11.06 4.12 15.33
CA ILE A 31 10.45 3.60 16.55
C ILE A 31 11.33 3.81 17.78
N GLU A 32 12.65 3.67 17.65
CA GLU A 32 13.56 3.98 18.77
C GLU A 32 13.45 5.44 19.19
N ILE A 33 13.36 6.37 18.23
CA ILE A 33 13.20 7.80 18.51
C ILE A 33 11.84 8.06 19.16
N VAL A 34 10.75 7.52 18.60
CA VAL A 34 9.40 7.68 19.16
C VAL A 34 9.35 7.19 20.61
N LYS A 35 9.89 5.99 20.88
CA LYS A 35 9.96 5.45 22.23
C LYS A 35 10.74 6.35 23.17
N ARG A 36 11.87 6.93 22.75
CA ARG A 36 12.67 7.82 23.61
C ARG A 36 11.97 9.14 23.89
N SER A 37 11.25 9.68 22.90
CA SER A 37 10.59 10.99 22.97
C SER A 37 9.26 10.98 23.74
N LEU A 38 8.55 9.83 23.76
CA LEU A 38 7.27 9.74 24.47
C LEU A 38 7.44 9.55 26.00
N PRO A 39 6.54 10.15 26.82
CA PRO A 39 6.47 9.87 28.26
C PRO A 39 6.25 8.39 28.53
N LEU A 40 6.83 7.87 29.63
CA LEU A 40 6.72 6.45 30.01
C LEU A 40 5.26 5.97 30.09
N SER A 41 4.35 6.81 30.57
CA SER A 41 2.91 6.52 30.67
C SER A 41 2.23 6.28 29.32
N ARG A 42 2.77 6.84 28.22
CA ARG A 42 2.25 6.65 26.86
C ARG A 42 2.93 5.51 26.10
N ARG A 43 4.09 5.04 26.56
CA ARG A 43 4.80 3.94 25.87
C ARG A 43 4.06 2.60 25.95
N SER A 44 3.16 2.44 26.92
CA SER A 44 2.40 1.21 27.16
C SER A 44 1.08 1.15 26.40
N ASP A 45 0.58 2.27 25.86
CA ASP A 45 -0.70 2.30 25.14
C ASP A 45 -0.63 3.28 23.96
N LEU A 46 -0.48 2.69 22.77
CA LEU A 46 -0.40 3.37 21.48
C LEU A 46 -1.45 2.83 20.51
N SER A 47 -2.61 2.39 21.02
CA SER A 47 -3.68 1.78 20.22
C SER A 47 -4.43 2.75 19.28
N SER A 48 -3.98 4.00 19.19
CA SER A 48 -4.53 5.03 18.29
C SER A 48 -3.46 6.04 17.86
N TYR A 49 -2.20 5.62 17.86
CA TYR A 49 -1.09 6.48 17.48
C TYR A 49 -1.03 6.62 15.96
N ARG A 50 -0.88 7.84 15.44
CA ARG A 50 -0.83 8.09 13.99
C ARG A 50 0.61 8.19 13.51
N PHE A 51 0.91 7.54 12.40
CA PHE A 51 2.19 7.67 11.72
C PHE A 51 2.01 8.28 10.34
N ILE A 52 2.51 9.51 10.19
CA ILE A 52 2.35 10.32 8.98
C ILE A 52 3.62 10.25 8.15
N ILE A 53 3.48 9.76 6.92
CA ILE A 53 4.53 9.67 5.91
C ILE A 53 4.35 10.86 4.98
N GLY A 54 4.97 11.98 5.36
CA GLY A 54 4.83 13.26 4.70
C GLY A 54 5.67 13.42 3.43
N PRO A 55 5.63 14.62 2.82
CA PRO A 55 6.24 14.86 1.53
C PRO A 55 7.73 14.52 1.51
N ARG A 56 8.18 13.89 0.41
CA ARG A 56 9.58 13.50 0.17
C ARG A 56 10.18 12.59 1.27
N ALA A 57 9.38 12.07 2.19
CA ALA A 57 9.80 11.00 3.08
C ALA A 57 9.74 9.67 2.35
N TRP A 58 10.75 8.84 2.58
CA TRP A 58 10.78 7.45 2.17
C TRP A 58 10.95 6.59 3.41
N VAL A 59 9.91 5.85 3.78
CA VAL A 59 9.94 4.96 4.95
C VAL A 59 10.05 3.53 4.46
N ARG A 60 11.11 2.84 4.88
CA ARG A 60 11.30 1.41 4.63
C ARG A 60 11.00 0.61 5.90
N THR A 61 10.18 -0.41 5.75
CA THR A 61 9.74 -1.31 6.81
C THR A 61 9.64 -2.75 6.31
N ASN A 62 9.26 -3.67 7.19
CA ASN A 62 9.01 -5.08 6.89
C ASN A 62 7.81 -5.59 7.69
N LEU A 63 7.39 -6.84 7.45
CA LEU A 63 6.21 -7.42 8.10
C LEU A 63 6.41 -7.65 9.61
N ILE A 64 7.63 -7.96 10.07
CA ILE A 64 7.93 -8.11 11.51
C ILE A 64 7.68 -6.81 12.25
N ASP A 65 8.17 -5.72 11.65
CA ASP A 65 8.07 -4.39 12.22
C ASP A 65 6.61 -3.92 12.22
N LEU A 66 5.90 -4.04 11.09
CA LEU A 66 4.49 -3.64 11.02
C LEU A 66 3.60 -4.48 11.95
N ALA A 67 3.85 -5.78 12.13
CA ALA A 67 3.07 -6.61 13.03
C ALA A 67 3.11 -6.15 14.49
N ARG A 68 4.24 -5.57 14.93
CA ARG A 68 4.39 -5.02 16.29
C ARG A 68 3.64 -3.72 16.51
N TRP A 69 3.33 -3.01 15.43
CA TRP A 69 2.71 -1.67 15.45
C TRP A 69 1.42 -1.63 14.62
N SER A 70 0.77 -2.77 14.45
CA SER A 70 -0.43 -2.92 13.62
C SER A 70 -1.64 -2.13 14.12
N SER A 71 -1.63 -1.72 15.39
CA SER A 71 -2.67 -0.87 15.98
C SER A 71 -2.49 0.62 15.68
N TRP A 72 -1.41 1.01 15.00
CA TRP A 72 -1.20 2.39 14.59
C TRP A 72 -2.02 2.70 13.34
N GLU A 73 -2.41 3.96 13.22
CA GLU A 73 -3.04 4.48 12.02
C GLU A 73 -1.95 5.03 11.11
N TYR A 74 -1.84 4.49 9.90
CA TYR A 74 -0.84 4.93 8.94
C TYR A 74 -1.48 5.93 7.99
N VAL A 75 -0.82 7.07 7.79
CA VAL A 75 -1.29 8.14 6.90
C VAL A 75 -0.21 8.44 5.87
N LEU A 76 -0.55 8.27 4.59
CA LEU A 76 0.31 8.63 3.48
C LEU A 76 -0.05 10.03 2.99
N GLN A 77 0.91 10.96 3.11
CA GLN A 77 0.73 12.38 2.79
C GLN A 77 1.86 12.85 1.85
N GLY A 78 1.91 12.26 0.65
CA GLY A 78 2.86 12.61 -0.40
C GLY A 78 4.26 12.01 -0.24
N GLY A 79 4.45 11.09 0.71
CA GLY A 79 5.66 10.29 0.84
C GLY A 79 5.53 8.89 0.27
N THR A 80 6.56 8.08 0.51
CA THR A 80 6.68 6.70 0.05
C THR A 80 6.78 5.74 1.23
N LEU A 81 5.95 4.70 1.24
CA LEU A 81 6.04 3.56 2.15
C LEU A 81 6.53 2.33 1.40
N GLU A 82 7.75 1.90 1.66
CA GLU A 82 8.33 0.66 1.13
C GLU A 82 8.24 -0.46 2.16
N ILE A 83 7.63 -1.59 1.78
CA ILE A 83 7.43 -2.76 2.62
C ILE A 83 8.20 -3.93 2.01
N ASP A 84 9.17 -4.44 2.76
CA ASP A 84 9.80 -5.72 2.48
C ASP A 84 8.92 -6.86 3.00
N SER A 85 8.80 -7.96 2.25
CA SER A 85 7.96 -9.09 2.64
C SER A 85 8.53 -9.93 3.80
N PHE A 86 9.66 -9.52 4.39
CA PHE A 86 10.32 -10.27 5.44
C PHE A 86 9.51 -10.25 6.74
N GLY A 87 9.14 -11.42 7.23
CA GLY A 87 8.49 -11.62 8.52
C GLY A 87 7.70 -12.92 8.55
N PRO A 88 7.40 -13.45 9.74
CA PRO A 88 6.84 -14.79 9.90
C PRO A 88 5.55 -14.96 9.10
N LEU A 89 5.22 -16.21 8.77
CA LEU A 89 4.00 -16.67 8.07
C LEU A 89 2.72 -16.33 8.86
N GLN A 90 2.42 -15.05 9.02
CA GLN A 90 1.22 -14.50 9.63
C GLN A 90 0.51 -13.62 8.61
N VAL A 91 -0.82 -13.54 8.74
CA VAL A 91 -1.63 -12.58 7.99
C VAL A 91 -1.66 -11.29 8.80
N LEU A 92 -1.11 -10.22 8.25
CA LEU A 92 -1.15 -8.88 8.82
C LEU A 92 -2.23 -8.06 8.13
N TRP A 93 -3.17 -7.52 8.89
CA TRP A 93 -4.08 -6.48 8.41
C TRP A 93 -3.54 -5.12 8.80
N LEU A 94 -3.38 -4.23 7.83
CA LEU A 94 -3.00 -2.84 8.02
C LEU A 94 -4.08 -1.92 7.46
N HIS A 95 -4.51 -0.92 8.23
CA HIS A 95 -5.33 0.16 7.70
C HIS A 95 -4.44 1.35 7.31
N LEU A 96 -4.60 1.85 6.10
CA LEU A 96 -3.81 2.95 5.56
C LEU A 96 -4.73 4.03 4.98
N ILE A 97 -4.53 5.25 5.44
CA ILE A 97 -5.25 6.43 4.95
C ILE A 97 -4.38 7.16 3.93
N ILE A 98 -4.93 7.40 2.76
CA ILE A 98 -4.30 8.22 1.71
C ILE A 98 -4.89 9.61 1.78
N ASP A 99 -4.06 10.59 2.14
CA ASP A 99 -4.46 12.00 2.20
C ASP A 99 -4.49 12.64 0.80
N GLN A 100 -4.96 13.89 0.71
CA GLN A 100 -5.08 14.67 -0.54
C GLN A 100 -3.77 14.75 -1.32
N ALA A 101 -2.63 14.77 -0.62
CA ALA A 101 -1.28 14.80 -1.21
C ALA A 101 -0.85 13.46 -1.83
N GLY A 102 -1.67 12.41 -1.76
CA GLY A 102 -1.40 11.12 -2.38
C GLY A 102 -0.15 10.45 -1.80
N GLY A 103 0.66 9.86 -2.67
CA GLY A 103 1.90 9.19 -2.31
C GLY A 103 2.08 7.85 -2.99
N GLU A 104 3.01 7.06 -2.49
CA GLU A 104 3.37 5.77 -3.07
C GLU A 104 3.51 4.68 -2.01
N ILE A 105 2.99 3.49 -2.31
CA ILE A 105 3.33 2.26 -1.58
C ILE A 105 4.13 1.38 -2.51
N ILE A 106 5.25 0.87 -2.01
CA ILE A 106 6.08 -0.08 -2.73
C ILE A 106 6.16 -1.39 -1.96
N PHE A 107 5.70 -2.45 -2.61
CA PHE A 107 5.88 -3.83 -2.19
C PHE A 107 7.17 -4.37 -2.81
N GLY A 108 8.12 -4.76 -1.97
CA GLY A 108 9.38 -5.38 -2.39
C GLY A 108 9.20 -6.78 -3.01
N PRO A 109 10.29 -7.41 -3.48
CA PRO A 109 10.26 -8.80 -3.90
C PRO A 109 9.84 -9.74 -2.77
N LYS A 110 9.20 -10.86 -3.12
CA LYS A 110 8.82 -11.89 -2.16
C LYS A 110 10.06 -12.64 -1.63
N HIS A 111 10.23 -12.66 -0.32
CA HIS A 111 11.18 -13.50 0.39
C HIS A 111 10.62 -14.91 0.63
N SER A 112 11.50 -15.90 0.77
CA SER A 112 11.13 -17.30 1.04
C SER A 112 10.34 -17.50 2.33
N GLU A 113 10.52 -16.60 3.31
CA GLU A 113 9.83 -16.65 4.60
C GLU A 113 8.63 -15.68 4.65
N ALA A 114 8.15 -15.17 3.51
CA ALA A 114 7.16 -14.11 3.49
C ALA A 114 5.80 -14.53 4.08
N GLY A 115 5.31 -13.75 5.04
CA GLY A 115 3.91 -13.72 5.42
C GLY A 115 3.01 -13.04 4.38
N LEU A 116 1.74 -12.86 4.74
CA LEU A 116 0.74 -12.16 3.91
C LEU A 116 0.40 -10.83 4.58
N ILE A 117 0.43 -9.73 3.83
CA ILE A 117 -0.14 -8.45 4.26
C ILE A 117 -1.40 -8.12 3.45
N LEU A 118 -2.46 -7.74 4.14
CA LEU A 118 -3.64 -7.11 3.58
C LEU A 118 -3.63 -5.63 4.01
N ILE A 119 -3.53 -4.72 3.04
CA ILE A 119 -3.64 -3.29 3.29
C ILE A 119 -5.03 -2.84 2.88
N ASP A 120 -5.81 -2.43 3.87
CA ASP A 120 -7.09 -1.78 3.66
C ASP A 120 -6.88 -0.27 3.49
N ILE A 121 -7.20 0.24 2.30
CA ILE A 121 -6.98 1.63 1.92
C ILE A 121 -8.29 2.41 2.05
N THR A 122 -8.23 3.52 2.77
CA THR A 122 -9.27 4.54 2.77
C THR A 122 -8.72 5.87 2.26
N PHE A 123 -9.47 6.54 1.40
CA PHE A 123 -9.11 7.86 0.91
C PHE A 123 -9.69 8.92 1.84
N GLY A 124 -8.84 9.70 2.51
CA GLY A 124 -9.26 10.74 3.46
C GLY A 124 -10.02 11.90 2.79
N SER A 125 -9.87 12.06 1.48
CA SER A 125 -10.65 12.98 0.66
C SER A 125 -10.90 12.37 -0.72
N LEU A 126 -12.10 12.56 -1.25
CA LEU A 126 -12.44 12.24 -2.64
C LEU A 126 -11.77 13.22 -3.62
N ASP A 127 -11.44 14.42 -3.14
CA ASP A 127 -10.77 15.48 -3.89
C ASP A 127 -9.25 15.40 -3.70
N ARG A 128 -8.66 14.32 -4.24
CA ARG A 128 -7.20 14.18 -4.26
C ARG A 128 -6.58 15.15 -5.25
N THR A 129 -5.61 15.93 -4.78
CA THR A 129 -4.86 16.88 -5.60
C THR A 129 -3.64 16.21 -6.26
N ALA A 130 -3.18 15.08 -5.71
CA ALA A 130 -2.07 14.30 -6.25
C ALA A 130 -2.42 12.82 -6.44
N SER A 131 -1.65 12.15 -7.30
CA SER A 131 -1.83 10.74 -7.61
C SER A 131 -1.41 9.85 -6.44
N PHE A 132 -2.06 8.69 -6.35
CA PHE A 132 -1.63 7.61 -5.48
C PHE A 132 -1.15 6.43 -6.32
N SER A 133 -0.03 5.81 -5.94
CA SER A 133 0.59 4.73 -6.72
C SER A 133 0.83 3.48 -5.87
N LEU A 134 0.56 2.32 -6.46
CA LEU A 134 0.96 1.02 -5.96
C LEU A 134 2.08 0.47 -6.84
N VAL A 135 3.18 0.05 -6.24
CA VAL A 135 4.33 -0.53 -6.95
C VAL A 135 4.58 -1.95 -6.42
N PHE A 136 4.56 -2.95 -7.29
CA PHE A 136 4.84 -4.34 -6.96
C PHE A 136 6.14 -4.79 -7.64
N ARG A 137 7.25 -4.80 -6.91
CA ARG A 137 8.56 -5.22 -7.44
C ARG A 137 8.71 -6.74 -7.43
N GLY A 138 9.54 -7.26 -8.32
CA GLY A 138 9.86 -8.69 -8.39
C GLY A 138 8.70 -9.57 -8.89
N ASN A 139 7.65 -8.96 -9.46
CA ASN A 139 6.49 -9.66 -10.00
C ASN A 139 6.38 -9.40 -11.51
N GLU A 140 6.33 -10.48 -12.31
CA GLU A 140 6.09 -10.38 -13.75
C GLU A 140 4.63 -10.08 -14.08
N THR A 141 3.72 -10.61 -13.26
CA THR A 141 2.28 -10.46 -13.44
C THR A 141 1.58 -10.15 -12.14
N LEU A 142 0.54 -9.33 -12.23
CA LEU A 142 -0.28 -8.89 -11.11
C LEU A 142 -1.73 -8.87 -11.59
N THR A 143 -2.67 -9.30 -10.76
CA THR A 143 -4.10 -9.17 -11.08
C THR A 143 -4.76 -8.24 -10.09
N ALA A 144 -5.71 -7.50 -10.62
CA ALA A 144 -6.69 -6.76 -9.86
C ALA A 144 -8.08 -7.27 -10.20
N SER A 145 -8.95 -7.28 -9.20
CA SER A 145 -10.36 -7.59 -9.34
C SER A 145 -11.22 -6.47 -8.80
N TYR A 146 -12.35 -6.20 -9.45
CA TYR A 146 -13.40 -5.35 -8.91
C TYR A 146 -14.71 -6.13 -8.93
N ASP A 147 -15.38 -6.19 -7.79
CA ASP A 147 -16.69 -6.80 -7.62
C ASP A 147 -17.72 -5.67 -7.43
N SER A 148 -18.64 -5.53 -8.40
CA SER A 148 -19.63 -4.46 -8.41
C SER A 148 -20.77 -4.64 -7.41
N ASP A 149 -21.01 -5.87 -6.95
CA ASP A 149 -22.07 -6.16 -5.96
C ASP A 149 -21.61 -5.73 -4.57
N THR A 150 -20.36 -6.04 -4.24
CA THR A 150 -19.73 -5.63 -2.98
C THR A 150 -19.14 -4.23 -3.04
N CYS A 151 -18.94 -3.67 -4.24
CA CYS A 151 -18.26 -2.40 -4.46
C CYS A 151 -16.83 -2.42 -3.86
N ILE A 152 -16.09 -3.51 -4.10
CA ILE A 152 -14.74 -3.72 -3.56
C ILE A 152 -13.76 -3.98 -4.70
N THR A 153 -12.62 -3.29 -4.66
CA THR A 153 -11.46 -3.57 -5.50
C THR A 153 -10.35 -4.24 -4.69
N LEU A 154 -9.77 -5.30 -5.23
CA LEU A 154 -8.59 -5.98 -4.70
C LEU A 154 -7.45 -5.92 -5.71
N VAL A 155 -6.27 -5.48 -5.30
CA VAL A 155 -5.04 -5.40 -6.10
C VAL A 155 -3.94 -6.19 -5.41
N GLY A 156 -3.06 -6.87 -6.12
CA GLY A 156 -2.12 -7.81 -5.46
C GLY A 156 -2.57 -9.26 -5.53
N LEU A 157 -3.69 -9.53 -6.20
CA LEU A 157 -4.14 -10.89 -6.43
C LEU A 157 -3.26 -11.49 -7.52
N LEU A 158 -2.40 -12.46 -7.20
CA LEU A 158 -2.42 -13.78 -7.84
C LEU A 158 -1.12 -14.58 -7.65
N ALA A 159 -1.40 -15.87 -7.62
CA ALA A 159 -0.56 -16.98 -8.00
C ALA A 159 0.09 -16.88 -9.38
N GLY A 160 1.41 -17.09 -9.40
CA GLY A 160 2.16 -17.35 -10.62
C GLY A 160 1.60 -18.54 -11.40
N CYS A 161 1.79 -18.52 -12.71
CA CYS A 161 1.61 -19.71 -13.52
C CYS A 161 2.98 -20.21 -13.98
N GLY A 162 3.31 -21.41 -13.51
CA GLY A 162 4.14 -22.39 -14.20
C GLY A 162 5.65 -22.16 -14.12
N LEU A 163 6.26 -22.53 -12.99
CA LEU A 163 7.49 -23.35 -12.91
C LEU A 163 7.97 -23.52 -11.46
N GLU A 164 7.53 -22.66 -10.53
CA GLU A 164 7.81 -22.78 -9.09
C GLU A 164 6.52 -23.01 -8.29
N GLN A 165 6.61 -23.84 -7.24
CA GLN A 165 5.46 -24.29 -6.43
C GLN A 165 4.85 -23.20 -5.53
N ASP A 166 5.52 -22.05 -5.36
CA ASP A 166 5.02 -20.99 -4.49
C ASP A 166 4.33 -19.88 -5.29
N CYS A 167 3.05 -20.11 -5.54
CA CYS A 167 2.17 -19.16 -6.16
C CYS A 167 1.34 -18.38 -5.11
N ALA A 168 1.80 -18.20 -3.87
CA ALA A 168 1.05 -17.38 -2.92
C ALA A 168 1.36 -15.89 -3.12
N ALA A 169 0.33 -15.05 -3.27
CA ALA A 169 0.50 -13.61 -3.10
C ALA A 169 0.96 -13.31 -1.67
N TRP A 170 1.88 -12.36 -1.50
CA TRP A 170 2.35 -11.92 -0.18
C TRP A 170 1.78 -10.56 0.22
N ALA A 171 1.24 -9.79 -0.73
CA ALA A 171 0.61 -8.49 -0.48
C ALA A 171 -0.69 -8.35 -1.27
N VAL A 172 -1.76 -7.96 -0.58
CA VAL A 172 -3.07 -7.66 -1.16
C VAL A 172 -3.49 -6.28 -0.66
N VAL A 173 -4.02 -5.46 -1.55
CA VAL A 173 -4.56 -4.13 -1.27
C VAL A 173 -6.05 -4.18 -1.51
N ARG A 174 -6.84 -3.81 -0.49
CA ARG A 174 -8.28 -3.61 -0.57
C ARG A 174 -8.56 -2.11 -0.71
N CYS A 175 -9.44 -1.76 -1.63
CA CYS A 175 -10.04 -0.42 -1.72
C CYS A 175 -11.56 -0.54 -1.85
N ASP A 176 -12.27 0.44 -1.30
CA ASP A 176 -13.70 0.62 -1.60
C ASP A 176 -13.89 1.20 -3.01
N GLY A 177 -14.96 0.79 -3.68
CA GLY A 177 -15.32 1.22 -5.02
C GLY A 177 -14.44 0.65 -6.13
N ASP A 178 -14.48 1.34 -7.27
CA ASP A 178 -13.63 1.09 -8.43
C ASP A 178 -12.65 2.26 -8.66
N PRO A 179 -11.66 2.46 -7.77
CA PRO A 179 -10.73 3.56 -7.90
C PRO A 179 -9.91 3.46 -9.20
N TYR A 180 -9.66 2.25 -9.70
CA TYR A 180 -8.78 2.00 -10.84
C TYR A 180 -9.51 1.83 -12.18
N GLY A 181 -10.83 2.05 -12.24
CA GLY A 181 -11.62 1.98 -13.47
C GLY A 181 -11.67 0.57 -14.08
N LEU A 182 -11.66 -0.46 -13.24
CA LEU A 182 -11.73 -1.86 -13.63
C LEU A 182 -13.09 -2.25 -14.20
N SER A 183 -14.18 -1.52 -13.91
CA SER A 183 -15.52 -1.78 -14.43
C SER A 183 -15.66 -1.56 -15.95
N HIS A 184 -14.57 -1.25 -16.65
CA HIS A 184 -14.56 -1.14 -18.11
C HIS A 184 -14.97 -2.50 -18.74
N PRO A 185 -15.82 -2.52 -19.79
CA PRO A 185 -16.35 -3.77 -20.36
C PRO A 185 -15.30 -4.80 -20.78
N GLU A 186 -14.12 -4.33 -21.19
CA GLU A 186 -12.98 -5.18 -21.59
C GLU A 186 -12.43 -6.06 -20.45
N ASN A 187 -12.64 -5.66 -19.19
CA ASN A 187 -12.24 -6.43 -18.01
C ASN A 187 -13.37 -7.35 -17.50
N GLY A 188 -14.57 -7.23 -18.07
CA GLY A 188 -15.72 -8.03 -17.67
C GLY A 188 -15.53 -9.51 -18.03
N GLN A 189 -15.81 -10.41 -17.09
CA GLN A 189 -15.91 -11.82 -17.41
C GLN A 189 -17.24 -12.06 -18.14
N GLN A 190 -17.19 -12.35 -19.44
CA GLN A 190 -18.39 -12.78 -20.17
C GLN A 190 -18.90 -14.10 -19.57
N GLY A 191 -20.00 -14.03 -18.82
CA GLY A 191 -20.84 -15.20 -18.60
C GLY A 191 -21.40 -15.66 -19.94
N GLY A 192 -21.51 -16.97 -20.15
CA GLY A 192 -22.08 -17.53 -21.38
C GLY A 192 -23.46 -16.94 -21.72
N GLU A 193 -23.84 -17.05 -23.00
CA GLU A 193 -25.09 -16.48 -23.53
C GLU A 193 -26.30 -16.77 -22.61
N GLY A 194 -26.89 -15.69 -22.05
CA GLY A 194 -28.21 -15.75 -21.40
C GLY A 194 -28.28 -15.35 -19.93
N THR A 195 -27.18 -14.97 -19.27
CA THR A 195 -27.21 -14.52 -17.86
C THR A 195 -26.62 -13.12 -17.70
N ASP A 196 -27.21 -12.35 -16.77
CA ASP A 196 -26.74 -11.03 -16.31
C ASP A 196 -25.22 -10.91 -16.34
N THR A 197 -24.72 -9.75 -16.76
CA THR A 197 -23.29 -9.40 -16.74
C THR A 197 -22.68 -9.76 -15.39
N SER A 198 -21.62 -10.58 -15.40
CA SER A 198 -20.92 -10.99 -14.18
C SER A 198 -20.54 -9.75 -13.35
N PRO A 199 -20.79 -9.74 -12.03
CA PRO A 199 -20.44 -8.61 -11.16
C PRO A 199 -18.92 -8.46 -10.99
N LEU A 200 -18.14 -9.44 -11.44
CA LEU A 200 -16.70 -9.49 -11.28
C LEU A 200 -15.97 -9.07 -12.55
N PHE A 201 -15.12 -8.06 -12.40
CA PHE A 201 -14.19 -7.55 -13.40
C PHE A 201 -12.77 -7.96 -13.01
N LEU A 202 -11.98 -8.42 -13.97
CA LEU A 202 -10.60 -8.88 -13.76
C LEU A 202 -9.66 -8.23 -14.76
N LYS A 203 -8.55 -7.67 -14.25
CA LYS A 203 -7.49 -7.09 -15.08
C LYS A 203 -6.14 -7.66 -14.69
N ARG A 204 -5.44 -8.22 -15.67
CA ARG A 204 -4.07 -8.73 -15.50
C ARG A 204 -3.06 -7.75 -16.05
N TYR A 205 -2.22 -7.23 -15.17
CA TYR A 205 -1.05 -6.43 -15.50
C TYR A 205 0.15 -7.35 -15.75
N ARG A 206 0.99 -6.96 -16.70
CA ARG A 206 2.23 -7.67 -17.05
C ARG A 206 3.34 -6.66 -17.26
N THR A 207 4.55 -7.01 -16.84
CA THR A 207 5.76 -6.23 -17.13
C THR A 207 6.84 -7.12 -17.73
N GLN A 208 7.66 -6.56 -18.61
CA GLN A 208 8.87 -7.20 -19.14
C GLN A 208 10.12 -6.89 -18.29
N THR A 209 10.00 -6.00 -17.31
CA THR A 209 11.09 -5.56 -16.43
C THR A 209 10.71 -5.77 -14.96
N PRO A 210 10.72 -7.03 -14.46
CA PRO A 210 10.24 -7.36 -13.11
C PRO A 210 11.01 -6.64 -12.00
N GLN A 211 12.26 -6.24 -12.26
CA GLN A 211 13.06 -5.46 -11.30
C GLN A 211 12.45 -4.07 -11.01
N ASN A 212 11.86 -3.43 -12.04
CA ASN A 212 11.20 -2.14 -11.89
C ASN A 212 9.79 -2.27 -11.31
N GLY A 213 9.23 -3.48 -11.39
CA GLY A 213 7.92 -3.82 -10.85
C GLY A 213 6.76 -3.39 -11.74
N ILE A 214 5.55 -3.77 -11.32
CA ILE A 214 4.29 -3.32 -11.90
C ILE A 214 3.82 -2.10 -11.12
N VAL A 215 3.60 -1.00 -11.81
CA VAL A 215 3.09 0.24 -11.22
C VAL A 215 1.64 0.44 -11.62
N ILE A 216 0.77 0.65 -10.64
CA ILE A 216 -0.64 0.99 -10.84
C ILE A 216 -0.87 2.37 -10.25
N HIS A 217 -1.26 3.30 -11.11
CA HIS A 217 -1.59 4.67 -10.71
C HIS A 217 -3.10 4.83 -10.55
N LEU A 218 -3.48 5.47 -9.46
CA LEU A 218 -4.81 6.00 -9.25
C LEU A 218 -4.85 7.45 -9.75
N PRO A 219 -5.59 7.75 -10.83
CA PRO A 219 -5.68 9.12 -11.35
C PRO A 219 -6.24 10.11 -10.31
N THR A 220 -5.86 11.37 -10.46
CA THR A 220 -6.47 12.48 -9.74
C THR A 220 -7.87 12.77 -10.31
N ARG A 221 -8.73 13.43 -9.53
CA ARG A 221 -10.09 13.78 -9.98
C ARG A 221 -10.08 14.61 -11.27
N THR A 222 -9.10 15.50 -11.45
CA THR A 222 -8.90 16.31 -12.66
C THR A 222 -8.70 15.43 -13.91
N GLN A 223 -7.96 14.32 -13.79
CA GLN A 223 -7.74 13.39 -14.89
C GLN A 223 -8.96 12.50 -15.18
N GLN A 224 -9.79 12.22 -14.18
CA GLN A 224 -11.02 11.43 -14.37
C GLN A 224 -12.17 12.22 -15.03
N THR A 225 -12.18 13.55 -14.94
CA THR A 225 -13.27 14.39 -15.49
C THR A 225 -13.10 14.83 -16.95
N GLY A 226 -12.00 14.48 -17.62
CA GLY A 226 -11.83 14.72 -19.05
C GLY A 226 -12.03 16.17 -19.52
N ARG A 227 -11.78 17.17 -18.66
CA ARG A 227 -11.70 18.56 -19.10
C ARG A 227 -10.23 18.94 -19.29
N PRO A 228 -9.78 19.20 -20.53
CA PRO A 228 -8.56 19.95 -20.74
C PRO A 228 -8.77 21.37 -20.23
N ASP A 229 -7.70 21.99 -19.71
CA ASP A 229 -7.61 23.43 -19.49
C ASP A 229 -7.87 24.23 -20.77
#